data_AF-H0EN54-F1
#
_entry.id   AF-H0EN54-F1
#
_cell.length_a   1.000
_cell.length_b   1.000
_cell.length_c   1.000
_cell.angle_alpha   90.00
_cell.angle_beta   90.00
_cell.angle_gamma   90.00
#
_symmetry.space_group_name_H-M   'P 1'
#
loop_
_entity.id
_entity.type
_entity.pdbx_description
1 polymer ?
#
loop_
_entity_poly.entity_id
_entity_poly.type
_entity_poly.pdbx_seq_one_letter_code
_entity_poly.pdbx_strand_id
1 'polypeptide(L)'
;MLDISNIAALPAALTDIWKNYPDIDALSDSQVKVLELAPPYVDTPLNNGFRDKLIEKQGGPEKAMKPMPLKEYMDAAIAKIESGERKEIAVGFAEMGVNAWRGAFQPMLDRMGNRG
;
A
#
# COMPACT_ATOMS: atom_id res chain seq x y z
N MET A 1 -15.51 -11.48 -4.52
CA MET A 1 -14.12 -11.00 -4.43
C MET A 1 -13.55 -11.05 -5.84
N LEU A 2 -12.87 -9.99 -6.28
CA LEU A 2 -12.34 -9.85 -7.64
C LEU A 2 -11.29 -10.96 -7.87
N ASP A 3 -11.50 -11.84 -8.84
CA ASP A 3 -10.56 -12.92 -9.14
C ASP A 3 -9.39 -12.37 -9.97
N ILE A 4 -8.32 -12.02 -9.28
CA ILE A 4 -7.11 -11.47 -9.89
C ILE A 4 -6.26 -12.53 -10.61
N SER A 5 -6.62 -13.82 -10.51
CA SER A 5 -5.93 -14.89 -11.24
C SER A 5 -6.43 -15.04 -12.68
N ASN A 6 -7.63 -14.53 -12.99
CA ASN A 6 -8.21 -14.52 -14.33
C ASN A 6 -8.15 -13.11 -14.96
N ILE A 7 -6.95 -12.76 -15.43
CA ILE A 7 -6.64 -11.44 -15.99
C ILE A 7 -7.57 -11.07 -17.17
N ALA A 8 -8.00 -12.06 -17.96
CA ALA A 8 -8.89 -11.83 -19.11
C ALA A 8 -10.30 -11.37 -18.72
N ALA A 9 -10.75 -11.70 -17.50
CA ALA A 9 -12.07 -11.31 -16.99
C ALA A 9 -12.08 -9.93 -16.32
N LEU A 10 -10.92 -9.33 -16.04
CA LEU A 10 -10.80 -8.07 -15.33
C LEU A 10 -11.54 -6.89 -16.00
N PRO A 11 -11.54 -6.71 -17.33
CA PRO A 11 -12.26 -5.60 -17.95
C PRO A 11 -13.76 -5.64 -17.66
N ALA A 12 -14.40 -6.80 -17.79
CA ALA A 12 -15.83 -6.97 -17.54
C ALA A 12 -16.18 -6.77 -16.07
N ALA A 13 -15.36 -7.35 -15.17
CA ALA A 13 -15.53 -7.17 -13.73
C ALA A 13 -15.42 -5.70 -13.30
N LEU A 14 -14.48 -4.95 -13.90
CA LEU A 14 -14.36 -3.51 -13.66
C LEU A 14 -15.62 -2.79 -14.17
N THR A 15 -16.07 -3.03 -15.40
CA THR A 15 -17.30 -2.42 -15.94
C THR A 15 -18.51 -2.62 -15.02
N ASP A 16 -18.69 -3.83 -14.49
CA ASP A 16 -19.77 -4.12 -13.54
C ASP A 16 -19.63 -3.34 -12.22
N ILE A 17 -18.41 -3.13 -11.74
CA ILE A 17 -18.13 -2.31 -10.56
C ILE A 17 -18.53 -0.85 -10.81
N TRP A 18 -18.08 -0.23 -11.90
CA TRP A 18 -18.43 1.16 -12.22
C TRP A 18 -19.94 1.37 -12.40
N LYS A 19 -20.65 0.36 -12.93
CA LYS A 19 -22.10 0.40 -13.07
C LYS A 19 -22.84 0.31 -11.73
N ASN A 20 -22.38 -0.54 -10.82
CA ASN A 20 -23.04 -0.80 -9.54
C ASN A 20 -22.62 0.21 -8.46
N TYR A 21 -21.48 0.86 -8.63
CA TYR A 21 -20.92 1.88 -7.75
C TYR A 21 -20.59 3.13 -8.58
N PRO A 22 -21.61 3.88 -9.04
CA PRO A 22 -21.42 5.06 -9.89
C PRO A 22 -20.75 6.23 -9.16
N ASP A 23 -20.58 6.12 -7.85
CA ASP A 23 -19.89 7.06 -6.96
C ASP A 23 -18.45 6.63 -6.64
N ILE A 24 -17.96 5.54 -7.26
CA ILE A 24 -16.61 5.01 -6.99
C ILE A 24 -15.50 6.03 -7.31
N ASP A 25 -15.80 7.00 -8.16
CA ASP A 25 -14.94 8.14 -8.52
C ASP A 25 -15.50 9.48 -8.05
N ALA A 26 -16.45 9.54 -7.11
CA ALA A 26 -17.12 10.77 -6.66
C ALA A 26 -16.19 11.89 -6.17
N LEU A 27 -14.91 11.59 -5.93
CA LEU A 27 -13.88 12.54 -5.53
C LEU A 27 -12.97 13.01 -6.69
N SER A 28 -13.12 12.48 -7.91
CA SER A 28 -12.24 12.75 -9.05
C SER A 28 -12.20 14.22 -9.45
N ASP A 29 -13.34 14.92 -9.33
CA ASP A 29 -13.51 16.34 -9.68
C ASP A 29 -13.46 17.26 -8.44
N SER A 30 -13.15 16.69 -7.26
CA SER A 30 -13.07 17.44 -6.01
C SER A 30 -11.66 17.96 -5.74
N GLN A 31 -11.54 18.88 -4.79
CA GLN A 31 -10.24 19.31 -4.25
C GLN A 31 -9.66 18.33 -3.21
N VAL A 32 -10.26 17.14 -3.03
CA VAL A 32 -9.80 16.12 -2.10
C VAL A 32 -8.77 15.23 -2.78
N LYS A 33 -7.57 15.12 -2.19
CA LYS A 33 -6.57 14.15 -2.61
C LYS A 33 -6.69 12.89 -1.76
N VAL A 34 -6.98 11.76 -2.39
CA VAL A 34 -6.95 10.44 -1.74
C VAL A 34 -5.54 9.87 -1.87
N LEU A 35 -4.98 9.45 -0.74
CA LEU A 35 -3.65 8.83 -0.66
C LEU A 35 -3.77 7.51 0.09
N GLU A 36 -2.99 6.52 -0.32
CA GLU A 36 -2.81 5.27 0.39
C GLU A 36 -1.45 5.28 1.13
N LEU A 37 -1.46 4.86 2.38
CA LEU A 37 -0.26 4.70 3.22
C LEU A 37 0.00 3.21 3.43
N ALA A 38 1.18 2.74 3.00
CA ALA A 38 1.65 1.38 3.18
C ALA A 38 2.83 1.36 4.17
N PRO A 39 2.58 1.22 5.48
CA PRO A 39 3.63 1.19 6.49
C PRO A 39 4.47 -0.09 6.45
N PRO A 40 5.76 -0.03 6.82
CA PRO A 40 6.54 -1.22 7.16
C PRO A 40 6.12 -1.78 8.53
N TYR A 41 6.89 -2.72 9.08
CA TYR A 41 6.74 -3.14 10.47
C TYR A 41 7.14 -1.99 11.42
N VAL A 42 6.17 -1.36 12.08
CA VAL A 42 6.37 -0.17 12.94
C VAL A 42 6.29 -0.51 14.43
N ASP A 43 7.14 0.14 15.22
CA ASP A 43 7.21 0.01 16.67
C ASP A 43 6.06 0.76 17.34
N THR A 44 4.97 0.05 17.58
CA THR A 44 3.82 0.55 18.34
C THR A 44 3.58 -0.28 19.60
N PRO A 45 3.00 0.30 20.66
CA PRO A 45 2.66 -0.45 21.88
C PRO A 45 1.75 -1.66 21.63
N LEU A 46 0.89 -1.59 20.60
CA LEU A 46 -0.01 -2.67 20.20
C LEU A 46 0.74 -3.93 19.77
N ASN A 47 1.97 -3.78 19.28
CA ASN A 47 2.75 -4.87 18.71
C ASN A 47 3.60 -5.62 19.76
N ASN A 48 3.70 -5.15 21.01
CA ASN A 48 4.60 -5.74 22.02
C ASN A 48 4.41 -7.27 22.18
N GLY A 49 3.17 -7.74 22.32
CA GLY A 49 2.90 -9.19 22.48
C GLY A 49 3.10 -10.03 21.21
N PHE A 50 3.11 -9.41 20.03
CA PHE A 50 3.43 -10.09 18.76
C PHE A 50 4.94 -10.12 18.50
N ARG A 51 5.66 -9.08 18.93
CA ARG A 51 7.11 -8.96 18.80
C ARG A 51 7.85 -10.11 19.47
N ASP A 52 7.48 -10.49 20.69
CA ASP A 52 8.15 -11.58 21.41
C ASP A 52 8.02 -12.92 20.67
N LYS A 53 6.83 -13.20 20.13
CA LYS A 53 6.57 -14.39 19.31
C LYS A 53 7.34 -14.37 17.99
N LEU A 54 7.45 -13.19 17.37
CA LEU A 54 8.25 -12.99 16.16
C LEU A 54 9.73 -13.26 16.43
N ILE A 55 10.25 -12.73 17.54
CA ILE A 55 11.64 -12.92 18.00
C ILE A 55 11.94 -14.40 18.18
N GLU A 56 11.07 -15.12 18.89
CA GLU A 56 11.20 -16.56 19.09
C GLU A 56 11.24 -17.31 17.76
N LYS A 57 10.25 -17.07 16.88
CA LYS A 57 10.15 -17.72 15.56
C LYS A 57 11.32 -17.40 14.63
N GLN A 58 11.92 -16.23 14.76
CA GLN A 58 13.05 -15.80 13.94
C GLN A 58 14.42 -16.19 14.53
N GLY A 59 14.43 -16.93 15.64
CA GLY A 59 15.65 -17.50 16.22
C GLY A 59 16.41 -16.55 17.13
N GLY A 60 15.71 -15.65 17.81
CA GLY A 60 16.24 -14.74 18.82
C GLY A 60 16.35 -13.28 18.37
N PRO A 61 16.61 -12.36 19.32
CA PRO A 61 16.52 -10.91 19.10
C PRO A 61 17.52 -10.37 18.08
N GLU A 62 18.64 -11.07 17.88
CA GLU A 62 19.67 -10.68 16.89
C GLU A 62 19.27 -11.00 15.45
N LYS A 63 18.41 -12.01 15.25
CA LYS A 63 17.95 -12.46 13.93
C LYS A 63 16.58 -11.88 13.56
N ALA A 64 15.82 -11.48 14.56
CA ALA A 64 14.48 -10.97 14.37
C ALA A 64 14.48 -9.64 13.59
N MET A 65 13.48 -9.47 12.73
CA MET A 65 13.28 -8.20 12.03
C MET A 65 12.96 -7.12 13.05
N LYS A 66 13.81 -6.08 13.09
CA LYS A 66 13.62 -4.95 13.98
C LYS A 66 12.55 -4.02 13.40
N PRO A 67 11.56 -3.59 14.21
CA PRO A 67 10.56 -2.64 13.77
C PRO A 67 11.20 -1.25 13.57
N MET A 68 10.65 -0.48 12.64
CA MET A 68 10.95 0.94 12.48
C MET A 68 10.35 1.74 13.66
N PRO A 69 11.08 2.66 14.32
CA PRO A 69 10.52 3.54 15.34
C PRO A 69 9.32 4.33 14.83
N LEU A 70 8.26 4.49 15.64
CA LEU A 70 7.05 5.21 15.23
C LEU A 70 7.35 6.64 14.76
N LYS A 71 8.21 7.37 15.47
CA LYS A 71 8.57 8.74 15.09
C LYS A 71 9.22 8.79 13.71
N GLU A 72 10.16 7.89 13.47
CA GLU A 72 10.86 7.78 12.18
C GLU A 72 9.88 7.49 11.04
N TYR A 73 8.95 6.55 11.25
CA TYR A 73 7.88 6.27 10.30
C TYR A 73 7.02 7.51 10.00
N MET A 74 6.55 8.21 11.04
CA MET A 74 5.69 9.38 10.88
C MET A 74 6.42 10.51 10.14
N ASP A 75 7.66 10.82 10.53
CA ASP A 75 8.46 11.87 9.89
C ASP A 75 8.67 11.57 8.40
N ALA A 76 9.04 10.33 8.05
CA ALA A 76 9.27 9.92 6.68
C ALA A 76 7.98 9.89 5.83
N ALA A 77 6.87 9.40 6.41
CA ALA A 77 5.58 9.37 5.74
C ALA A 77 5.05 10.78 5.46
N ILE A 78 5.13 11.69 6.44
CA ILE A 78 4.70 13.10 6.30
C ILE A 78 5.53 13.80 5.23
N ALA A 79 6.86 13.66 5.25
CA ALA A 79 7.72 14.27 4.23
C ALA A 79 7.33 13.85 2.81
N LYS A 80 6.96 12.58 2.62
CA LYS A 80 6.49 12.08 1.31
C LYS A 80 5.10 12.61 0.96
N ILE A 81 4.18 12.73 1.91
CA ILE A 81 2.87 13.36 1.69
C ILE A 81 3.05 14.81 1.24
N GLU A 82 3.91 15.57 1.93
CA GLU A 82 4.19 16.98 1.64
C GLU A 82 4.89 17.20 0.30
N SER A 83 5.72 16.25 -0.16
CA SER A 83 6.33 16.31 -1.50
C SER A 83 5.29 16.26 -2.63
N GLY A 84 4.11 15.72 -2.37
CA GLY A 84 3.01 15.62 -3.34
C GLY A 84 3.20 14.58 -4.46
N GLU A 85 4.31 13.84 -4.46
CA GLU A 85 4.80 13.06 -5.61
C GLU A 85 4.03 11.77 -5.93
N ARG A 86 3.28 11.15 -4.99
CA ARG A 86 2.67 9.82 -5.21
C ARG A 86 1.29 9.67 -4.57
N LYS A 87 0.45 8.81 -5.17
CA LYS A 87 -0.83 8.34 -4.59
C LYS A 87 -0.66 7.23 -3.54
N GLU A 88 0.42 6.45 -3.64
CA GLU A 88 0.81 5.44 -2.65
C GLU A 88 2.10 5.88 -1.95
N ILE A 89 2.05 5.96 -0.63
CA ILE A 89 3.15 6.39 0.23
C ILE A 89 3.63 5.19 1.04
N ALA A 90 4.85 4.75 0.77
CA ALA A 90 5.53 3.71 1.53
C ALA A 90 6.94 4.16 1.92
N VAL A 91 7.45 3.60 3.01
CA VAL A 91 8.79 3.87 3.54
C VAL A 91 9.47 2.59 4.03
N GLY A 92 10.79 2.62 4.16
CA GLY A 92 11.58 1.47 4.58
C GLY A 92 11.35 0.27 3.67
N PHE A 93 11.27 -0.93 4.24
CA PHE A 93 11.10 -2.16 3.47
C PHE A 93 9.77 -2.24 2.70
N ALA A 94 8.70 -1.58 3.16
CA ALA A 94 7.41 -1.58 2.46
C ALA A 94 7.50 -0.89 1.09
N GLU A 95 8.43 0.06 0.92
CA GLU A 95 8.66 0.71 -0.37
C GLU A 95 9.14 -0.28 -1.45
N MET A 96 9.89 -1.32 -1.06
CA MET A 96 10.25 -2.40 -2.00
C MET A 96 9.02 -3.16 -2.50
N GLY A 97 8.06 -3.44 -1.60
CA GLY A 97 6.81 -4.11 -1.96
C GLY A 97 5.95 -3.28 -2.91
N VAL A 98 5.79 -1.99 -2.61
CA VAL A 98 5.06 -1.05 -3.50
C VAL A 98 5.74 -0.94 -4.86
N ASN A 99 7.08 -0.83 -4.89
CA ASN A 99 7.82 -0.75 -6.16
C ASN A 99 7.68 -2.04 -6.98
N ALA A 100 7.70 -3.22 -6.35
CA ALA A 100 7.49 -4.49 -7.03
C ALA A 100 6.06 -4.60 -7.59
N TRP A 101 5.04 -4.21 -6.80
CA TRP A 101 3.64 -4.16 -7.23
C TRP A 101 3.46 -3.24 -8.45
N ARG A 102 3.93 -2.00 -8.36
CA ARG A 102 3.85 -1.04 -9.46
C ARG A 102 4.66 -1.49 -10.67
N GLY A 103 5.85 -2.05 -10.47
CA GLY A 103 6.63 -2.63 -11.56
C GLY A 103 5.91 -3.74 -12.32
N ALA A 104 5.17 -4.60 -11.62
CA ALA A 104 4.42 -5.70 -12.23
C ALA A 104 3.11 -5.26 -12.89
N PHE A 105 2.33 -4.38 -12.23
CA PHE A 105 0.95 -4.10 -12.62
C PHE A 105 0.75 -2.75 -13.32
N GLN A 106 1.63 -1.76 -13.14
CA GLN A 106 1.46 -0.44 -13.76
C GLN A 106 1.34 -0.51 -15.29
N PRO A 107 2.13 -1.33 -16.03
CA PRO A 107 1.99 -1.42 -17.48
C PRO A 107 0.59 -1.90 -17.93
N MET A 108 -0.07 -2.73 -17.11
CA MET A 108 -1.42 -3.18 -17.37
C MET A 108 -2.44 -2.09 -17.02
N LEU A 109 -2.27 -1.41 -15.87
CA LEU A 109 -3.14 -0.32 -15.44
C LEU A 109 -3.14 0.84 -16.45
N ASP A 110 -1.98 1.21 -16.98
CA ASP A 110 -1.84 2.28 -17.98
C ASP A 110 -2.62 1.97 -19.27
N ARG A 111 -2.61 0.71 -19.72
CA ARG A 111 -3.38 0.26 -20.90
C ARG A 111 -4.88 0.32 -20.67
N MET A 112 -5.32 0.18 -19.42
CA MET A 112 -6.73 0.32 -19.02
C MET A 112 -7.13 1.78 -18.76
N GLY A 113 -6.24 2.74 -19.03
CA GLY A 113 -6.48 4.17 -18.83
C GLY A 113 -6.31 4.64 -17.39
N ASN A 114 -5.92 3.74 -16.47
CA ASN A 114 -5.69 4.08 -15.08
C ASN A 114 -4.21 4.42 -14.86
N ARG A 115 -3.90 5.71 -14.90
CA ARG A 115 -2.52 6.22 -14.88
C ARG A 115 -1.91 6.40 -13.50
N GLY A 116 -2.59 5.92 -12.44
CA GLY A 116 -2.07 5.87 -11.06
C GLY A 116 -1.35 7.14 -10.65
#